data_AF-A0A231H9P5-F1
#
_entry.id   AF-A0A231H9P5-F1
#
_cell.length_a   1.000
_cell.length_b   1.000
_cell.length_c   1.000
_cell.angle_alpha   90.00
_cell.angle_beta   90.00
_cell.angle_gamma   90.00
#
_symmetry.space_group_name_H-M   'P 1'
#
loop_
_entity.id
_entity.type
_entity.pdbx_description
1 polymer ?
#
loop_
_entity_poly.entity_id
_entity_poly.type
_entity_poly.pdbx_seq_one_letter_code
_entity_poly.pdbx_strand_id
1 'polypeptide(L)'
;MDSGEANAKPTAICLVRAEVSGPNAPRHAMEVQRHAERLGYLHLYTVRPPADAADPVGYALGLAASLNVDAIVVYDLETVGNSPSRVCDMFDLETVCPPATWAVTLPGFADPEHSHPEQPLTVASAQQIMQEHVNCRAVECPRKASAYSCLVRAGKIVPPVDSPRERAAARGLRFRPRRTNDCPLPDGVNLETLLDVLSGLADYASTGNR
;
A
#
# COMPACT_ATOMS: atom_id res chain seq x y z
N MET A 1 16.35 -13.60 37.41
CA MET A 1 16.14 -12.15 37.22
C MET A 1 15.67 -12.01 35.80
N ASP A 2 14.35 -11.97 35.65
CA ASP A 2 13.65 -11.99 34.38
C ASP A 2 13.51 -10.53 33.95
N SER A 3 14.42 -10.08 33.08
CA SER A 3 14.39 -8.73 32.53
C SER A 3 13.29 -8.70 31.48
N GLY A 4 12.04 -8.49 31.92
CA GLY A 4 10.93 -8.19 31.03
C GLY A 4 11.31 -6.97 30.20
N GLU A 5 11.60 -7.21 28.91
CA GLU A 5 11.68 -6.15 27.91
C GLU A 5 10.44 -5.28 28.08
N ALA A 6 10.66 -4.00 28.43
CA ALA A 6 9.58 -3.04 28.44
C ALA A 6 8.91 -3.12 27.07
N ASN A 7 7.62 -3.44 27.04
CA ASN A 7 6.80 -3.50 25.84
C ASN A 7 6.81 -2.09 25.19
N ALA A 8 7.86 -1.80 24.44
CA ALA A 8 8.08 -0.52 23.81
C ALA A 8 7.05 -0.42 22.69
N LYS A 9 6.21 0.60 22.75
CA LYS A 9 5.27 0.86 21.68
C LYS A 9 6.05 0.99 20.36
N PRO A 10 5.59 0.35 19.27
CA PRO A 10 6.26 0.47 17.99
C PRO A 10 6.32 1.95 17.61
N THR A 11 7.43 2.39 17.05
CA THR A 11 7.71 3.77 16.72
C THR A 11 7.36 4.06 15.27
N ALA A 12 6.90 5.28 14.99
CA ALA A 12 6.61 5.70 13.64
C ALA A 12 7.01 7.15 13.37
N ILE A 13 7.40 7.42 12.14
CA ILE A 13 7.41 8.78 11.60
C ILE A 13 6.19 9.00 10.72
N CYS A 14 5.78 10.26 10.58
CA CYS A 14 4.82 10.64 9.57
C CYS A 14 5.52 11.36 8.41
N LEU A 15 5.09 11.12 7.17
CA LEU A 15 5.60 11.84 6.00
C LEU A 15 4.50 12.71 5.40
N VAL A 16 4.80 14.00 5.21
CA VAL A 16 3.94 14.96 4.52
C VAL A 16 4.71 15.66 3.42
N ARG A 17 4.25 15.51 2.18
CA ARG A 17 4.80 16.17 0.99
C ARG A 17 3.94 17.35 0.60
N ALA A 18 4.52 18.55 0.59
CA ALA A 18 3.79 19.80 0.36
C ALA A 18 3.25 19.89 -1.08
N GLU A 19 3.98 19.36 -2.05
CA GLU A 19 3.59 19.29 -3.46
C GLU A 19 2.45 18.31 -3.73
N VAL A 20 2.28 17.28 -2.88
CA VAL A 20 1.17 16.32 -2.97
C VAL A 20 -0.04 16.83 -2.17
N SER A 21 0.19 17.23 -0.92
CA SER A 21 -0.90 17.65 -0.02
C SER A 21 -1.41 19.05 -0.33
N GLY A 22 -0.62 19.88 -1.02
CA GLY A 22 -0.96 21.26 -1.37
C GLY A 22 -1.43 22.07 -0.15
N PRO A 23 -2.54 22.83 -0.27
CA PRO A 23 -3.11 23.59 0.85
C PRO A 23 -3.53 22.73 2.05
N ASN A 24 -3.74 21.42 1.86
CA ASN A 24 -4.15 20.51 2.94
C ASN A 24 -2.97 20.00 3.78
N ALA A 25 -1.72 20.37 3.48
CA ALA A 25 -0.53 19.87 4.18
C ALA A 25 -0.56 20.01 5.73
N PRO A 26 -1.14 21.08 6.33
CA PRO A 26 -1.33 21.14 7.79
C PRO A 26 -2.36 20.13 8.30
N ARG A 27 -3.46 19.95 7.57
CA ARG A 27 -4.52 18.98 7.92
C ARG A 27 -3.98 17.55 7.83
N HIS A 28 -3.34 17.21 6.72
CA HIS A 28 -2.75 15.88 6.51
C HIS A 28 -1.75 15.54 7.60
N ALA A 29 -0.91 16.49 8.04
CA ALA A 29 0.03 16.29 9.16
C ALA A 29 -0.66 15.92 10.49
N MET A 30 -1.77 16.58 10.82
CA MET A 30 -2.54 16.21 12.01
C MET A 30 -3.23 14.84 11.85
N GLU A 31 -3.72 14.53 10.66
CA GLU A 31 -4.44 13.29 10.37
C GLU A 31 -3.52 12.06 10.41
N VAL A 32 -2.31 12.15 9.84
CA VAL A 32 -1.31 11.06 9.90
C VAL A 32 -0.83 10.81 11.33
N GLN A 33 -0.60 11.87 12.11
CA GLN A 33 -0.22 11.73 13.52
C GLN A 33 -1.33 11.04 14.33
N ARG A 34 -2.57 11.53 14.23
CA ARG A 34 -3.73 10.92 14.91
C ARG A 34 -3.97 9.48 14.46
N HIS A 35 -3.67 9.16 13.21
CA HIS A 35 -3.80 7.79 12.72
C HIS A 35 -2.74 6.88 13.35
N ALA A 36 -1.47 7.30 13.38
CA ALA A 36 -0.39 6.58 14.04
C ALA A 36 -0.72 6.29 15.52
N GLU A 37 -1.17 7.32 16.25
CA GLU A 37 -1.55 7.21 17.66
C GLU A 37 -2.71 6.21 17.87
N ARG A 38 -3.71 6.21 16.97
CA ARG A 38 -4.84 5.25 17.02
C ARG A 38 -4.41 3.81 16.78
N LEU A 39 -3.41 3.60 15.93
CA LEU A 39 -2.83 2.27 15.68
C LEU A 39 -1.86 1.82 16.78
N GLY A 40 -1.60 2.68 17.78
CA GLY A 40 -0.75 2.36 18.93
C GLY A 40 0.72 2.69 18.73
N TYR A 41 1.09 3.33 17.62
CA TYR A 41 2.46 3.77 17.38
C TYR A 41 2.83 4.97 18.26
N LEU A 42 4.09 5.01 18.70
CA LEU A 42 4.71 6.21 19.24
C LEU A 42 5.18 7.09 18.07
N HIS A 43 4.49 8.20 17.86
CA HIS A 43 4.90 9.20 16.86
C HIS A 43 6.17 9.92 17.31
N LEU A 44 7.27 9.75 16.56
CA LEU A 44 8.54 10.42 16.86
C LEU A 44 8.65 11.78 16.18
N TYR A 45 8.29 11.85 14.90
CA TYR A 45 8.54 13.04 14.09
C TYR A 45 7.67 13.07 12.82
N THR A 46 7.31 14.28 12.36
CA THR A 46 6.68 14.49 11.05
C THR A 46 7.70 15.07 10.07
N VAL A 47 8.13 14.23 9.12
CA VAL A 47 9.05 14.59 8.04
C VAL A 47 8.31 15.42 6.98
N ARG A 48 8.91 16.58 6.66
CA ARG A 48 8.54 17.43 5.53
C ARG A 48 9.79 17.60 4.66
N PRO A 49 9.95 16.81 3.60
CA PRO A 49 11.11 16.91 2.73
C PRO A 49 11.22 18.32 2.13
N PRO A 50 12.45 18.82 1.86
CA PRO A 50 12.65 20.06 1.14
C PRO A 50 11.91 20.06 -0.22
N ALA A 51 11.38 21.20 -0.62
CA ALA A 51 10.60 21.32 -1.86
C ALA A 51 11.43 21.04 -3.14
N ASP A 52 12.75 21.19 -3.06
CA ASP A 52 13.73 20.96 -4.12
C ASP A 52 14.39 19.58 -4.03
N ALA A 53 14.00 18.73 -3.08
CA ALA A 53 14.55 17.39 -2.97
C ALA A 53 14.26 16.57 -4.24
N ALA A 54 15.30 16.10 -4.91
CA ALA A 54 15.18 15.26 -6.11
C ALA A 54 14.42 13.95 -5.83
N ASP A 55 14.50 13.46 -4.59
CA ASP A 55 13.81 12.27 -4.12
C ASP A 55 13.28 12.47 -2.68
N PRO A 56 12.09 13.08 -2.52
CA PRO A 56 11.52 13.38 -1.21
C PRO A 56 11.13 12.12 -0.43
N VAL A 57 10.81 11.02 -1.13
CA VAL A 57 10.50 9.73 -0.49
C VAL A 57 11.78 9.07 0.03
N GLY A 58 12.85 9.05 -0.77
CA GLY A 58 14.16 8.57 -0.33
C GLY A 58 14.72 9.36 0.86
N TYR A 59 14.52 10.68 0.88
CA TYR A 59 14.87 11.51 2.04
C TYR A 59 14.18 11.06 3.32
N ALA A 60 12.87 10.77 3.24
CA ALA A 60 12.10 10.28 4.39
C ALA A 60 12.54 8.87 4.82
N LEU A 61 12.84 7.98 3.87
CA LEU A 61 13.36 6.63 4.17
C LEU A 61 14.72 6.68 4.88
N GLY A 62 15.62 7.57 4.45
CA GLY A 62 16.91 7.76 5.11
C GLY A 62 16.77 8.26 6.56
N LEU A 63 15.84 9.18 6.81
CA LEU A 63 15.52 9.62 8.18
C LEU A 63 14.86 8.50 9.01
N ALA A 64 13.91 7.75 8.44
CA ALA A 64 13.28 6.61 9.10
C ALA A 64 14.31 5.57 9.53
N ALA A 65 15.23 5.21 8.64
CA ALA A 65 16.33 4.29 8.92
C ALA A 65 17.24 4.81 10.03
N SER A 66 17.59 6.10 9.98
CA SER A 66 18.47 6.73 10.97
C SER A 66 17.82 6.79 12.37
N LEU A 67 16.50 6.90 12.43
CA LEU A 67 15.71 6.91 13.67
C LEU A 67 15.32 5.50 14.14
N ASN A 68 15.61 4.46 13.34
CA ASN A 68 15.23 3.07 13.59
C ASN A 68 13.75 2.92 13.94
N VAL A 69 12.88 3.52 13.11
CA VAL A 69 11.43 3.40 13.30
C VAL A 69 10.87 2.12 12.71
N ASP A 70 9.73 1.67 13.25
CA ASP A 70 9.06 0.46 12.80
C ASP A 70 8.14 0.73 11.59
N ALA A 71 7.55 1.93 11.52
CA ALA A 71 6.60 2.28 10.47
C ALA A 71 6.72 3.72 9.95
N ILE A 72 6.27 3.92 8.71
CA ILE A 72 6.03 5.23 8.11
C ILE A 72 4.54 5.41 7.87
N VAL A 73 3.97 6.52 8.37
CA VAL A 73 2.56 6.85 8.17
C VAL A 73 2.41 7.99 7.18
N VAL A 74 1.57 7.81 6.17
CA VAL A 74 1.29 8.79 5.11
C VAL A 74 -0.20 9.03 4.95
N TYR A 75 -0.58 10.17 4.38
CA TYR A 75 -2.00 10.47 4.17
C TYR A 75 -2.61 9.53 3.13
N ASP A 76 -1.97 9.39 1.98
CA ASP A 76 -2.40 8.54 0.87
C ASP A 76 -1.18 7.93 0.15
N LEU A 77 -1.42 6.99 -0.77
CA LEU A 77 -0.34 6.39 -1.56
C LEU A 77 0.35 7.38 -2.49
N GLU A 78 -0.29 8.48 -2.88
CA GLU A 78 0.33 9.51 -3.72
C GLU A 78 1.52 10.16 -3.02
N THR A 79 1.45 10.26 -1.69
CA THR A 79 2.56 10.72 -0.83
C THR A 79 3.82 9.87 -1.04
N VAL A 80 3.71 8.56 -1.31
CA VAL A 80 4.86 7.68 -1.64
C VAL A 80 4.99 7.42 -3.15
N GLY A 81 4.40 8.27 -3.99
CA GLY A 81 4.47 8.15 -5.44
C GLY A 81 3.76 6.91 -5.99
N ASN A 82 2.71 6.45 -5.31
CA ASN A 82 1.96 5.23 -5.61
C ASN A 82 2.86 3.98 -5.69
N SER A 83 3.93 3.96 -4.89
CA SER A 83 4.94 2.89 -4.87
C SER A 83 5.15 2.40 -3.43
N PRO A 84 4.13 1.78 -2.80
CA PRO A 84 4.19 1.34 -1.40
C PRO A 84 5.34 0.36 -1.15
N SER A 85 5.66 -0.49 -2.14
CA SER A 85 6.74 -1.47 -2.05
C SER A 85 8.10 -0.83 -1.74
N ARG A 86 8.36 0.40 -2.19
CA ARG A 86 9.58 1.13 -1.87
C ARG A 86 9.78 1.32 -0.37
N VAL A 87 8.68 1.55 0.35
CA VAL A 87 8.69 1.70 1.80
C VAL A 87 8.74 0.33 2.45
N CYS A 88 7.91 -0.60 1.95
CA CYS A 88 7.80 -1.97 2.44
C CYS A 88 9.07 -2.81 2.25
N ASP A 89 10.08 -2.32 1.55
CA ASP A 89 11.39 -2.97 1.53
C ASP A 89 12.09 -2.91 2.91
N MET A 90 11.76 -1.93 3.74
CA MET A 90 12.42 -1.72 5.05
C MET A 90 11.48 -1.40 6.22
N PHE A 91 10.30 -0.83 5.96
CA PHE A 91 9.38 -0.35 7.00
C PHE A 91 7.95 -0.77 6.70
N ASP A 92 7.13 -0.93 7.74
CA ASP A 92 5.68 -0.94 7.54
C ASP A 92 5.23 0.41 7.01
N LEU A 93 4.24 0.40 6.11
CA LEU A 93 3.61 1.62 5.60
C LEU A 93 2.13 1.64 5.99
N GLU A 94 1.72 2.73 6.62
CA GLU A 94 0.32 2.98 6.97
C GLU A 94 -0.23 4.14 6.14
N THR A 95 -1.39 3.97 5.51
CA THR A 95 -2.08 5.03 4.78
C THR A 95 -3.33 5.45 5.55
N VAL A 96 -3.64 6.76 5.60
CA VAL A 96 -4.87 7.28 6.23
C VAL A 96 -6.08 7.16 5.30
N CYS A 97 -5.89 7.44 4.01
CA CYS A 97 -6.92 7.53 2.99
C CYS A 97 -6.49 6.84 1.68
N PRO A 98 -7.09 5.68 1.35
CA PRO A 98 -7.90 4.85 2.24
C PRO A 98 -7.05 4.28 3.40
N PRO A 99 -7.67 3.96 4.55
CA PRO A 99 -6.96 3.34 5.66
C PRO A 99 -6.46 1.94 5.27
N ALA A 100 -5.15 1.73 5.27
CA ALA A 100 -4.55 0.43 4.93
C ALA A 100 -3.15 0.26 5.52
N THR A 101 -2.87 -0.96 5.96
CA THR A 101 -1.55 -1.41 6.43
C THR A 101 -0.85 -2.18 5.32
N TRP A 102 0.38 -1.80 5.04
CA TRP A 102 1.27 -2.42 4.06
C TRP A 102 2.49 -2.95 4.81
N ALA A 103 2.46 -4.24 5.13
CA ALA A 103 3.51 -4.86 5.93
C ALA A 103 4.84 -4.92 5.17
N VAL A 104 5.93 -4.73 5.92
CA VAL A 104 7.30 -4.88 5.44
C VAL A 104 7.53 -6.28 4.86
N THR A 105 8.28 -6.33 3.76
CA THR A 105 8.75 -7.58 3.16
C THR A 105 9.86 -8.12 4.04
N LEU A 106 9.66 -9.29 4.65
CA LEU A 106 10.69 -9.90 5.49
C LEU A 106 11.99 -10.08 4.67
N PRO A 107 13.14 -9.55 5.15
CA PRO A 107 14.41 -9.73 4.47
C PRO A 107 14.73 -11.23 4.37
N GLY A 108 15.00 -11.69 3.14
CA GLY A 108 15.18 -13.12 2.81
C GLY A 108 14.08 -13.72 1.92
N PHE A 109 12.93 -13.06 1.81
CA PHE A 109 11.85 -13.44 0.87
C PHE A 109 11.73 -12.50 -0.34
N ALA A 110 12.46 -11.39 -0.35
CA ALA A 110 12.52 -10.47 -1.48
C ALA A 110 13.45 -11.03 -2.56
N ASP A 111 12.89 -11.31 -3.75
CA ASP A 111 13.68 -11.57 -4.94
C ASP A 111 14.23 -10.24 -5.49
N PRO A 112 15.56 -10.03 -5.51
CA PRO A 112 16.16 -8.78 -5.96
C PRO A 112 15.83 -8.42 -7.41
N GLU A 113 15.46 -9.39 -8.26
CA GLU A 113 14.99 -9.11 -9.62
C GLU A 113 13.59 -8.48 -9.63
N HIS A 114 12.82 -8.67 -8.57
CA HIS A 114 11.46 -8.16 -8.41
C HIS A 114 11.33 -6.99 -7.43
N SER A 115 12.37 -6.68 -6.66
CA SER A 115 12.41 -5.55 -5.71
C SER A 115 12.19 -4.19 -6.37
N HIS A 116 11.77 -3.20 -5.55
CA HIS A 116 11.61 -1.84 -6.02
C HIS A 116 12.93 -1.29 -6.57
N PRO A 117 12.94 -0.56 -7.70
CA PRO A 117 14.15 0.05 -8.22
C PRO A 117 14.64 1.16 -7.29
N GLU A 118 15.91 1.13 -6.86
CA GLU A 118 16.47 2.14 -5.97
C GLU A 118 16.47 3.54 -6.59
N GLN A 119 16.76 3.61 -7.90
CA GLN A 119 16.81 4.86 -8.65
C GLN A 119 15.44 5.26 -9.21
N PRO A 120 15.07 6.56 -9.20
CA PRO A 120 13.87 7.06 -9.86
C PRO A 120 13.77 6.62 -11.33
N LEU A 121 12.61 6.09 -11.71
CA LEU A 121 12.36 5.60 -13.06
C LEU A 121 12.12 6.73 -14.06
N THR A 122 12.70 6.59 -15.25
CA THR A 122 12.32 7.37 -16.44
C THR A 122 11.18 6.67 -17.18
N VAL A 123 10.50 7.38 -18.08
CA VAL A 123 9.45 6.77 -18.93
C VAL A 123 10.00 5.62 -19.76
N ALA A 124 11.21 5.77 -20.32
CA ALA A 124 11.84 4.73 -21.13
C ALA A 124 12.18 3.48 -20.31
N SER A 125 12.80 3.65 -19.13
CA SER A 125 13.11 2.51 -18.26
C SER A 125 11.86 1.84 -17.69
N ALA A 126 10.81 2.60 -17.41
CA ALA A 126 9.53 2.04 -16.99
C ALA A 126 8.87 1.20 -18.10
N GLN A 127 8.94 1.65 -19.37
CA GLN A 127 8.45 0.86 -20.50
C GLN A 127 9.23 -0.44 -20.67
N GLN A 128 10.56 -0.39 -20.52
CA GLN A 128 11.41 -1.59 -20.59
C GLN A 128 11.09 -2.58 -19.47
N ILE A 129 10.94 -2.11 -18.21
CA ILE A 129 10.53 -2.97 -17.09
C ILE A 129 9.17 -3.62 -17.36
N MET A 130 8.22 -2.89 -17.94
CA MET A 130 6.90 -3.45 -18.30
C MET A 130 7.00 -4.57 -19.35
N GLN A 131 7.98 -4.50 -20.26
CA GLN A 131 8.26 -5.53 -21.27
C GLN A 131 8.98 -6.74 -20.67
N GLU A 132 10.04 -6.51 -19.88
CA GLU A 132 10.83 -7.56 -19.23
C GLU A 132 9.97 -8.37 -18.25
N HIS A 133 9.13 -7.68 -17.46
CA HIS A 133 8.25 -8.31 -16.48
C HIS A 133 6.85 -8.59 -17.05
N VAL A 134 6.72 -8.93 -18.34
CA VAL A 134 5.40 -9.19 -18.96
C VAL A 134 4.61 -10.28 -18.22
N ASN A 135 5.30 -11.32 -17.76
CA ASN A 135 4.73 -12.46 -17.03
C ASN A 135 4.42 -12.16 -15.56
N CYS A 136 5.03 -11.14 -14.97
CA CYS A 136 4.77 -10.79 -13.58
C CYS A 136 3.41 -10.09 -13.44
N ARG A 137 2.74 -10.31 -12.30
CA ARG A 137 1.56 -9.51 -11.94
C ARG A 137 2.01 -8.24 -11.22
N ALA A 138 1.46 -7.09 -11.59
CA ALA A 138 1.84 -5.81 -10.99
C ALA A 138 1.59 -5.75 -9.47
N VAL A 139 0.64 -6.53 -8.94
CA VAL A 139 0.35 -6.58 -7.50
C VAL A 139 1.36 -7.45 -6.72
N GLU A 140 2.11 -8.32 -7.41
CA GLU A 140 3.04 -9.27 -6.79
C GLU A 140 4.51 -8.94 -7.12
N CYS A 141 4.76 -8.07 -8.10
CA CYS A 141 6.11 -7.64 -8.51
C CYS A 141 6.27 -6.14 -8.24
N PRO A 142 6.96 -5.75 -7.15
CA PRO A 142 7.28 -4.38 -6.83
C PRO A 142 7.86 -3.59 -8.01
N ARG A 143 8.81 -4.18 -8.73
CA ARG A 143 9.47 -3.54 -9.89
C ARG A 143 8.48 -3.15 -10.98
N LYS A 144 7.55 -4.06 -11.32
CA LYS A 144 6.49 -3.81 -12.31
C LYS A 144 5.47 -2.80 -11.78
N ALA A 145 5.14 -2.84 -10.49
CA ALA A 145 4.26 -1.86 -9.85
C ALA A 145 4.83 -0.45 -10.00
N SER A 146 6.12 -0.25 -9.67
CA SER A 146 6.81 1.04 -9.81
C SER A 146 6.82 1.56 -11.24
N ALA A 147 7.08 0.67 -12.21
CA ALA A 147 7.04 1.02 -13.62
C ALA A 147 5.63 1.44 -14.07
N TYR A 148 4.60 0.70 -13.66
CA TYR A 148 3.21 1.06 -13.93
C TYR A 148 2.85 2.42 -13.34
N SER A 149 3.15 2.66 -12.06
CA SER A 149 2.89 3.95 -11.39
C SER A 149 3.63 5.11 -12.06
N CYS A 150 4.88 4.89 -12.51
CA CYS A 150 5.63 5.88 -13.27
C CYS A 150 4.92 6.24 -14.59
N LEU A 151 4.45 5.25 -15.35
CA LEU A 151 3.75 5.48 -16.62
C LEU A 151 2.38 6.12 -16.47
N VAL A 152 1.64 5.80 -15.40
CA VAL A 152 0.37 6.47 -15.06
C VAL A 152 0.62 7.94 -14.77
N ARG A 153 1.60 8.26 -13.90
CA ARG A 153 1.96 9.64 -13.58
C ARG A 153 2.43 10.43 -14.79
N ALA A 154 3.13 9.79 -15.72
CA ALA A 154 3.54 10.40 -16.99
C ALA A 154 2.41 10.51 -18.03
N GLY A 155 1.18 10.09 -17.70
CA GLY A 155 0.03 10.12 -18.61
C GLY A 155 0.12 9.13 -19.77
N LYS A 156 1.00 8.12 -19.68
CA LYS A 156 1.20 7.10 -20.73
C LYS A 156 0.27 5.90 -20.56
N ILE A 157 -0.24 5.69 -19.35
CA ILE A 157 -1.24 4.67 -19.04
C ILE A 157 -2.40 5.34 -18.33
N VAL A 158 -3.62 5.09 -18.80
CA VAL A 158 -4.84 5.45 -18.07
C VAL A 158 -5.28 4.21 -17.29
N PRO A 159 -5.29 4.26 -15.94
CA PRO A 159 -5.81 3.15 -15.16
C PRO A 159 -7.25 2.83 -15.55
N PRO A 160 -7.60 1.54 -15.63
CA PRO A 160 -8.98 1.14 -15.85
C PRO A 160 -9.82 1.56 -14.64
N VAL A 161 -10.95 2.22 -14.90
CA VAL A 161 -11.92 2.64 -13.88
C VAL A 161 -12.72 1.45 -13.34
N ASP A 162 -12.92 0.44 -14.19
CA ASP A 162 -13.63 -0.79 -13.83
C ASP A 162 -12.71 -1.72 -13.04
N SER A 163 -13.28 -2.35 -12.01
CA SER A 163 -12.59 -3.36 -11.23
C SER A 163 -12.13 -4.53 -12.13
N PRO A 164 -11.06 -5.26 -11.74
CA PRO A 164 -10.65 -6.48 -12.43
C PRO A 164 -11.81 -7.48 -12.63
N ARG A 165 -12.77 -7.52 -11.70
CA ARG A 165 -13.96 -8.39 -11.77
C ARG A 165 -14.93 -7.93 -12.84
N GLU A 166 -15.29 -6.64 -12.85
CA GLU A 166 -16.20 -6.07 -13.86
C GLU A 166 -15.63 -6.22 -15.27
N ARG A 167 -14.34 -5.96 -15.46
CA ARG A 167 -13.67 -6.14 -16.76
C ARG A 167 -13.66 -7.58 -17.23
N ALA A 168 -13.47 -8.54 -16.31
CA ALA A 168 -13.55 -9.95 -16.65
C ALA A 168 -14.97 -10.33 -17.09
N ALA A 169 -15.98 -9.91 -16.33
CA ALA A 169 -17.40 -10.15 -16.65
C ALA A 169 -17.79 -9.55 -18.01
N ALA A 170 -17.43 -8.29 -18.27
CA ALA A 170 -17.69 -7.61 -19.55
C ALA A 170 -17.04 -8.32 -20.75
N ARG A 171 -15.95 -9.04 -20.54
CA ARG A 171 -15.24 -9.81 -21.57
C ARG A 171 -15.68 -11.29 -21.63
N GLY A 172 -16.65 -11.71 -20.82
CA GLY A 172 -17.02 -13.12 -20.69
C GLY A 172 -15.89 -14.00 -20.14
N LEU A 173 -14.92 -13.41 -19.45
CA LEU A 173 -13.79 -14.12 -18.87
C LEU A 173 -14.10 -14.54 -17.44
N ARG A 174 -13.73 -15.77 -17.08
CA ARG A 174 -13.82 -16.23 -15.69
C ARG A 174 -12.86 -15.42 -14.82
N PHE A 175 -13.42 -14.64 -13.88
CA PHE A 175 -12.62 -13.97 -12.85
C PHE A 175 -12.03 -15.03 -11.92
N ARG A 176 -10.69 -15.17 -11.91
CA ARG A 176 -10.00 -15.97 -10.90
C ARG A 176 -9.66 -15.05 -9.73
N PRO A 177 -10.19 -15.31 -8.52
CA PRO A 177 -9.75 -14.62 -7.32
C PRO A 177 -8.23 -14.72 -7.19
N ARG A 178 -7.62 -13.70 -6.59
CA ARG A 178 -6.23 -13.80 -6.13
C ARG A 178 -6.14 -15.05 -5.25
N ARG A 179 -5.09 -15.85 -5.41
CA ARG A 179 -4.69 -16.76 -4.33
C ARG A 179 -4.18 -15.86 -3.22
N THR A 180 -5.08 -15.23 -2.47
CA THR A 180 -4.76 -14.85 -1.10
C THR A 180 -4.26 -16.14 -0.47
N ASN A 181 -3.12 -16.07 0.24
CA ASN A 181 -2.66 -17.14 1.11
C ASN A 181 -3.86 -17.88 1.67
N ASP A 182 -3.84 -19.20 1.58
CA ASP A 182 -4.86 -20.10 2.11
C ASP A 182 -5.00 -19.83 3.61
N CYS A 183 -5.65 -18.73 3.97
CA CYS A 183 -6.06 -18.44 5.31
C CYS A 183 -7.22 -19.41 5.51
N PRO A 184 -7.05 -20.45 6.35
CA PRO A 184 -8.16 -21.33 6.65
C PRO A 184 -9.33 -20.44 7.10
N LEU A 185 -10.52 -20.77 6.63
CA LEU A 185 -11.74 -20.13 7.12
C LEU A 185 -11.69 -20.16 8.66
N PRO A 186 -12.17 -19.11 9.36
CA PRO A 186 -12.24 -19.13 10.81
C PRO A 186 -12.91 -20.42 11.27
N ASP A 187 -12.33 -21.09 12.26
CA ASP A 187 -12.87 -22.34 12.79
C ASP A 187 -14.35 -22.13 13.17
N GLY A 188 -15.24 -22.91 12.56
CA GLY A 188 -16.69 -22.84 12.77
C GLY A 188 -17.50 -22.21 11.61
N VAL A 189 -16.85 -21.66 10.58
CA VAL A 189 -17.57 -21.25 9.35
C VAL A 189 -17.73 -22.47 8.43
N ASN A 190 -18.92 -23.08 8.46
CA ASN A 190 -19.28 -24.15 7.55
C ASN A 190 -20.01 -23.62 6.29
N LEU A 191 -20.16 -24.47 5.28
CA LEU A 191 -20.84 -24.12 4.02
C LEU A 191 -22.31 -23.73 4.24
N GLU A 192 -22.96 -24.30 5.25
CA GLU A 192 -24.37 -24.08 5.57
C GLU A 192 -24.61 -22.64 6.05
N THR A 193 -23.78 -22.15 6.97
CA THR A 193 -23.80 -20.75 7.42
C THR A 193 -23.59 -19.78 6.26
N LEU A 194 -22.71 -20.13 5.30
CA LEU A 194 -22.49 -19.29 4.11
C LEU A 194 -23.77 -19.23 3.25
N LEU A 195 -24.42 -20.35 3.02
CA LEU A 195 -25.64 -20.43 2.20
C LEU A 195 -26.81 -19.69 2.86
N ASP A 196 -26.96 -19.79 4.18
CA ASP A 196 -27.98 -19.06 4.93
C ASP A 196 -27.79 -17.54 4.83
N VAL A 197 -26.55 -17.06 4.96
CA VAL A 197 -26.24 -15.62 4.79
C VAL A 197 -26.57 -15.17 3.37
N LEU A 198 -26.20 -15.96 2.35
CA LEU A 198 -26.48 -15.61 0.96
C LEU A 198 -28.00 -15.61 0.66
N SER A 199 -28.75 -16.56 1.22
CA SER A 199 -30.21 -16.58 1.12
C SER A 199 -30.81 -15.34 1.76
N GLY A 200 -30.42 -15.03 2.99
CA GLY A 200 -30.91 -13.86 3.72
C GLY A 200 -30.62 -12.55 2.98
N LEU A 201 -29.45 -12.41 2.35
CA LEU A 201 -29.11 -11.22 1.54
C LEU A 201 -29.92 -11.14 0.25
N ALA A 202 -30.19 -12.27 -0.41
CA ALA A 202 -31.03 -12.31 -1.61
C ALA A 202 -32.49 -11.93 -1.29
N ASP A 203 -33.00 -12.43 -0.16
CA ASP A 203 -34.33 -12.10 0.34
C ASP A 203 -34.39 -10.61 0.70
N TYR A 204 -33.37 -10.07 1.37
CA TYR A 204 -33.29 -8.64 1.70
C TYR A 204 -33.29 -7.74 0.46
N ALA A 205 -32.51 -8.09 -0.57
CA ALA A 205 -32.47 -7.34 -1.83
C ALA A 205 -33.81 -7.34 -2.58
N SER A 206 -34.59 -8.42 -2.45
CA SER A 206 -35.93 -8.51 -3.05
C SER A 206 -36.99 -7.70 -2.31
N THR A 207 -36.80 -7.45 -1.02
CA THR A 207 -37.72 -6.64 -0.19
C THR A 207 -37.44 -5.13 -0.24
N GLY A 208 -36.21 -4.71 -0.58
CA GLY A 208 -35.81 -3.30 -0.66
C GLY A 208 -36.20 -2.56 -1.96
N ASN A 209 -36.89 -3.23 -2.89
CA ASN A 209 -37.27 -2.68 -4.20
C ASN A 209 -38.80 -2.44 -4.31
N ARG A 210 -39.45 -2.12 -3.19
CA ARG A 210 -40.90 -1.88 -3.10
C ARG A 210 -41.22 -0.56 -2.41
#